data_AF-A0A957IDY1-F1
#
_entry.id   AF-A0A957IDY1-F1
#
_cell.length_a   1.000
_cell.length_b   1.000
_cell.length_c   1.000
_cell.angle_alpha   90.00
_cell.angle_beta   90.00
_cell.angle_gamma   90.00
#
_symmetry.space_group_name_H-M   'P 1'
#
loop_
_entity.id
_entity.type
_entity.pdbx_description
1 polymer ?
#
loop_
_entity_poly.entity_id
_entity_poly.type
_entity_poly.pdbx_seq_one_letter_code
_entity_poly.pdbx_strand_id
1 'polypeptide(L)'
;MKLFMSIIVVSLILLVSISVAAAGPSNSHACFGQASAVFAQMGEMGDHASGFPTPRLGLRNLARALFDAGVLPDDSMTALGGFVANELGLSIEACMN
;
A
#
# COMPACT_ATOMS: atom_id res chain seq x y z
N MET A 1 14.72 41.11 -21.06
CA MET A 1 14.58 40.53 -19.69
C MET A 1 13.20 39.92 -19.44
N LYS A 2 12.07 40.61 -19.71
CA LYS A 2 10.71 40.06 -19.47
C LYS A 2 10.41 38.75 -20.22
N LEU A 3 10.85 38.64 -21.49
CA LEU A 3 10.62 37.43 -22.31
C LEU A 3 11.40 36.20 -21.80
N PHE A 4 12.66 36.39 -21.38
CA PHE A 4 13.48 35.33 -20.80
C PHE A 4 12.96 34.83 -19.46
N MET A 5 12.44 35.75 -18.64
CA MET A 5 11.86 35.43 -17.34
C MET A 5 10.56 34.60 -17.50
N SER A 6 9.73 34.93 -18.50
CA SER A 6 8.55 34.09 -18.82
C SER A 6 8.92 32.70 -19.34
N ILE A 7 9.97 32.56 -20.16
CA ILE A 7 10.42 31.25 -20.65
C ILE A 7 10.94 30.38 -19.49
N ILE A 8 11.68 30.97 -18.55
CA ILE A 8 12.18 30.25 -17.37
C ILE A 8 11.02 29.79 -16.48
N VAL A 9 10.03 30.65 -16.24
CA VAL A 9 8.86 30.29 -15.42
C VAL A 9 8.02 29.21 -16.09
N VAL A 10 7.78 29.28 -17.40
CA VAL A 10 7.04 28.25 -18.13
C VAL A 10 7.81 26.92 -18.16
N SER A 11 9.13 26.97 -18.34
CA SER A 11 9.98 25.77 -18.31
C SER A 11 10.02 25.14 -16.91
N LEU A 12 10.05 25.95 -15.85
CA LEU A 12 10.00 25.47 -14.47
C LEU A 12 8.65 24.81 -14.13
N ILE A 13 7.54 25.35 -14.63
CA ILE A 13 6.20 24.76 -14.46
C ILE A 13 6.09 23.43 -15.22
N LEU A 14 6.67 23.35 -16.43
CA LEU A 14 6.72 22.10 -17.18
C LEU A 14 7.53 21.01 -16.45
N LEU A 15 8.64 21.37 -15.81
CA LEU A 15 9.51 20.43 -15.07
C LEU A 15 8.86 19.84 -13.81
N VAL A 16 7.99 20.60 -13.12
CA VAL A 16 7.26 20.10 -11.94
C VAL A 16 6.22 19.03 -12.31
N SER A 17 5.78 18.98 -13.57
CA SER A 17 4.72 18.07 -14.01
C SER A 17 5.19 16.65 -14.34
N ILE A 18 6.50 16.36 -14.29
CA ILE A 18 7.10 15.13 -14.86
C ILE A 18 7.38 14.05 -13.79
N SER A 19 7.11 14.29 -12.51
CA SER A 19 7.56 13.37 -11.43
C SER A 19 6.47 12.57 -10.70
N VAL A 20 5.22 12.54 -11.17
CA VAL A 20 4.30 11.47 -10.75
C VAL A 20 4.55 10.25 -11.64
N ALA A 21 5.66 9.56 -11.34
CA ALA A 21 5.96 8.27 -11.91
C ALA A 21 4.77 7.33 -11.66
N ALA A 22 4.26 6.79 -12.76
CA ALA A 22 3.12 5.89 -12.84
C ALA A 22 3.19 4.78 -11.81
N ALA A 23 2.27 4.81 -10.83
CA ALA A 23 1.71 3.58 -10.33
C ALA A 23 0.98 2.95 -11.53
N GLY A 24 1.61 1.96 -12.18
CA GLY A 24 0.93 1.18 -13.21
C GLY A 24 -0.38 0.63 -12.65
N PRO A 25 -1.41 0.41 -13.49
CA PRO A 25 -2.65 -0.20 -13.02
C PRO A 25 -2.29 -1.54 -12.37
N SER A 26 -2.40 -1.59 -11.05
CA SER A 26 -2.29 -2.82 -10.29
C SER A 26 -3.52 -3.64 -10.66
N ASN A 27 -3.37 -4.55 -11.63
CA ASN A 27 -4.32 -5.64 -11.87
C ASN A 27 -4.42 -6.59 -10.65
N SER A 28 -3.79 -6.26 -9.52
CA SER A 28 -4.05 -6.92 -8.25
C SER A 28 -5.20 -6.21 -7.57
N HIS A 29 -6.34 -6.91 -7.47
CA HIS A 29 -7.47 -6.62 -6.59
C HIS A 29 -7.11 -6.71 -5.09
N ALA A 30 -5.82 -6.55 -4.74
CA ALA A 30 -5.34 -6.52 -3.37
C ALA A 30 -5.74 -5.19 -2.70
N CYS A 31 -7.00 -5.10 -2.25
CA CYS A 31 -7.52 -3.94 -1.54
C CYS A 31 -6.64 -3.49 -0.37
N PHE A 32 -6.01 -4.41 0.35
CA PHE A 32 -5.08 -4.06 1.42
C PHE A 32 -3.86 -3.29 0.91
N GLY A 33 -3.29 -3.73 -0.22
CA GLY A 33 -2.17 -3.03 -0.87
C GLY A 33 -2.57 -1.64 -1.37
N GLN A 34 -3.76 -1.53 -1.96
CA GLN A 34 -4.29 -0.26 -2.45
C GLN A 34 -4.60 0.72 -1.31
N ALA A 35 -5.28 0.27 -0.26
CA ALA A 35 -5.61 1.10 0.90
C ALA A 35 -4.35 1.58 1.63
N SER A 36 -3.40 0.68 1.91
CA SER A 36 -2.14 1.04 2.58
C SER A 36 -1.26 1.97 1.75
N ALA A 37 -1.31 1.89 0.42
CA ALA A 37 -0.58 2.80 -0.46
C ALA A 37 -1.04 4.26 -0.33
N VAL A 38 -2.33 4.51 -0.08
CA VAL A 38 -2.84 5.87 0.15
C VAL A 38 -2.25 6.45 1.43
N PHE A 39 -2.26 5.69 2.53
CA PHE A 39 -1.62 6.10 3.78
C PHE A 39 -0.12 6.32 3.62
N ALA A 40 0.56 5.50 2.81
CA ALA A 40 1.96 5.72 2.44
C ALA A 40 2.22 7.05 1.75
N GLN A 41 1.37 7.42 0.79
CA GLN A 41 1.50 8.68 0.06
C GLN A 41 1.19 9.90 0.93
N MET A 42 0.30 9.74 1.92
CA MET A 42 -0.01 10.79 2.89
C MET A 42 1.02 10.90 4.02
N GLY A 43 2.02 10.00 4.07
CA GLY A 43 3.02 9.95 5.14
C GLY A 43 2.49 9.38 6.47
N GLU A 44 1.34 8.71 6.45
CA GLU A 44 0.65 8.16 7.63
C GLU A 44 0.87 6.65 7.78
N MET A 45 2.08 6.14 7.51
CA MET A 45 2.41 4.71 7.62
C MET A 45 2.55 4.20 9.06
N GLY A 46 2.45 5.10 10.04
CA GLY A 46 2.74 4.83 11.43
C GLY A 46 4.22 4.57 11.70
N ASP A 47 4.52 4.10 12.91
CA ASP A 47 5.89 3.85 13.35
C ASP A 47 6.49 2.58 12.75
N HIS A 48 7.76 2.67 12.36
CA HIS A 48 8.51 1.52 11.86
C HIS A 48 8.64 0.43 12.93
N ALA A 49 8.46 -0.84 12.54
CA ALA A 49 8.42 -1.98 13.48
C ALA A 49 9.68 -2.12 14.36
N SER A 50 10.84 -1.62 13.89
CA SER A 50 12.10 -1.61 14.65
C SER A 50 12.13 -0.62 15.82
N GLY A 51 11.17 0.31 15.90
CA GLY A 51 11.05 1.26 17.01
C GLY A 51 10.40 0.67 18.27
N PHE A 52 9.85 -0.55 18.17
CA PHE A 52 9.19 -1.22 19.30
C PHE A 52 10.17 -2.13 20.06
N PRO A 53 10.07 -2.23 21.42
CA PRO A 53 10.90 -3.13 22.21
C PRO A 53 10.81 -4.60 21.77
N THR A 54 9.65 -5.00 21.27
CA THR A 54 9.39 -6.27 20.61
C THR A 54 8.91 -6.00 19.19
N PRO A 55 9.78 -6.12 18.17
CA PRO A 55 9.40 -5.87 16.78
C PRO A 55 8.20 -6.72 16.37
N ARG A 56 7.21 -6.07 15.75
CA ARG A 56 5.98 -6.75 15.31
C ARG A 56 6.29 -7.67 14.12
N LEU A 57 5.61 -8.80 14.07
CA LEU A 57 5.68 -9.70 12.92
C LEU A 57 5.09 -9.00 11.68
N GLY A 58 5.81 -9.00 10.57
CA GLY A 58 5.29 -8.48 9.30
C GLY A 58 4.13 -9.33 8.77
N LEU A 59 3.18 -8.72 8.07
CA LEU A 59 1.93 -9.37 7.63
C LEU A 59 2.17 -10.65 6.80
N ARG A 60 3.19 -10.67 5.93
CA ARG A 60 3.50 -11.88 5.16
C ARG A 60 4.03 -13.03 6.02
N ASN A 61 4.79 -12.71 7.07
CA ASN A 61 5.25 -13.72 8.02
C ASN A 61 4.10 -14.19 8.93
N LEU A 62 3.13 -13.31 9.22
CA LEU A 62 1.90 -13.70 9.91
C LEU A 62 1.07 -14.68 9.07
N ALA A 63 0.88 -14.40 7.78
CA ALA A 63 0.17 -15.31 6.87
C ALA A 63 0.82 -16.70 6.86
N ARG A 64 2.15 -16.76 6.78
CA ARG A 64 2.89 -18.03 6.84
C ARG A 64 2.69 -18.76 8.16
N ALA A 65 2.81 -18.06 9.29
CA ALA A 65 2.62 -18.67 10.60
C ALA A 65 1.19 -19.25 10.79
N LEU A 66 0.17 -18.56 10.27
CA LEU A 66 -1.22 -19.03 10.32
C LEU A 66 -1.49 -20.19 9.35
N PHE A 67 -0.85 -20.20 8.18
CA PHE A 67 -0.88 -21.33 7.27
C PHE A 67 -0.20 -22.58 7.88
N ASP A 68 0.99 -22.42 8.47
CA ASP A 68 1.71 -23.50 9.14
C ASP A 68 0.90 -24.07 10.34
N ALA A 69 0.08 -23.24 10.98
CA ALA A 69 -0.84 -23.64 12.04
C ALA A 69 -2.16 -24.26 11.53
N GLY A 70 -2.37 -24.34 10.21
CA GLY A 70 -3.58 -24.89 9.59
C GLY A 70 -4.82 -23.98 9.69
N VAL A 71 -4.64 -22.70 10.04
CA VAL A 71 -5.73 -21.71 10.16
C VAL A 71 -6.09 -21.14 8.80
N LEU A 72 -5.09 -20.86 7.96
CA LEU A 72 -5.29 -20.38 6.59
C LEU A 72 -5.18 -21.53 5.58
N PRO A 73 -5.92 -21.46 4.45
CA PRO A 73 -5.80 -22.44 3.37
C PRO A 73 -4.49 -22.30 2.57
N ASP A 74 -3.86 -21.12 2.57
CA ASP A 74 -2.56 -20.83 1.96
C ASP A 74 -1.86 -19.64 2.67
N ASP A 75 -0.59 -19.37 2.33
CA ASP A 75 0.23 -18.29 2.93
C ASP A 75 0.06 -16.92 2.25
N SER A 76 -0.94 -16.76 1.39
CA SER A 76 -1.15 -15.55 0.61
C SER A 76 -1.71 -14.40 1.44
N MET A 77 -1.42 -13.17 1.00
CA MET A 77 -2.02 -11.97 1.58
C MET A 77 -3.54 -11.91 1.36
N THR A 78 -4.05 -12.57 0.33
CA THR A 78 -5.49 -12.67 0.04
C THR A 78 -6.18 -13.55 1.08
N ALA A 79 -5.63 -14.74 1.38
CA ALA A 79 -6.15 -15.61 2.42
C ALA A 79 -6.12 -14.93 3.80
N LEU A 80 -5.02 -14.26 4.13
CA LEU A 80 -4.93 -13.48 5.38
C LEU A 80 -5.98 -12.35 5.42
N GLY A 81 -6.15 -11.62 4.32
CA GLY A 81 -7.15 -10.53 4.23
C GLY A 81 -8.58 -11.04 4.39
N GLY A 82 -8.92 -12.16 3.76
CA GLY A 82 -10.21 -12.82 3.91
C GLY A 82 -10.48 -13.29 5.32
N PHE A 83 -9.48 -13.90 5.98
CA PHE A 83 -9.57 -14.31 7.38
C PHE A 83 -9.84 -13.12 8.30
N VAL A 84 -9.04 -12.05 8.22
CA VAL A 84 -9.21 -10.87 9.07
C VAL A 84 -10.56 -10.20 8.84
N ALA A 85 -11.01 -10.09 7.59
CA ALA A 85 -12.32 -9.53 7.28
C ALA A 85 -13.46 -10.36 7.90
N ASN A 86 -13.37 -11.69 7.82
CA ASN A 86 -14.34 -12.58 8.45
C ASN A 86 -14.38 -12.41 9.98
N GLU A 87 -13.22 -12.40 10.65
CA GLU A 87 -13.13 -12.22 12.12
C GLU A 87 -13.63 -10.85 12.59
N LEU A 88 -13.48 -9.82 11.78
CA LEU A 88 -13.92 -8.45 12.10
C LEU A 88 -15.33 -8.12 11.58
N GLY A 89 -15.99 -9.05 10.89
CA GLY A 89 -17.30 -8.83 10.28
C GLY A 89 -17.31 -7.75 9.19
N LEU A 90 -16.20 -7.60 8.46
CA LEU A 90 -16.05 -6.63 7.38
C LEU A 90 -16.45 -7.25 6.04
N SER A 91 -17.34 -6.56 5.32
CA SER A 91 -17.63 -6.89 3.92
C SER A 91 -16.46 -6.47 3.04
N ILE A 92 -15.88 -7.44 2.33
CA ILE A 92 -14.75 -7.24 1.41
C ILE A 92 -15.02 -7.85 0.02
N GLU A 93 -16.28 -8.06 -0.38
CA GLU A 93 -16.61 -8.64 -1.68
C GLU A 93 -15.96 -7.89 -2.86
N ALA A 94 -15.83 -6.56 -2.76
CA ALA A 94 -15.15 -5.74 -3.77
C ALA A 94 -13.65 -6.05 -3.94
N CYS A 95 -13.07 -6.80 -3.01
CA CYS A 95 -11.64 -7.09 -2.89
C CYS A 95 -11.27 -8.54 -3.20
N MET A 96 -12.28 -9.40 -3.40
CA MET A 96 -12.12 -10.84 -3.58
C MET A 96 -12.37 -11.31 -5.02
N ASN A 97 -12.73 -10.40 -5.92
CA ASN A 97 -12.95 -10.65 -7.35
C ASN A 97 -11.79 -10.10 -8.17
#